data_AF-A0A354CTI6-F1
#
_entry.id   AF-A0A354CTI6-F1
#
_cell.length_a   1.000
_cell.length_b   1.000
_cell.length_c   1.000
_cell.angle_alpha   90.00
_cell.angle_beta   90.00
_cell.angle_gamma   90.00
#
_symmetry.space_group_name_H-M   'P 1'
#
loop_
_entity.id
_entity.type
_entity.pdbx_description
1 polymer ?
#
loop_
_entity_poly.entity_id
_entity_poly.type
_entity_poly.pdbx_seq_one_letter_code
_entity_poly.pdbx_strand_id
1 'polypeptide(L)'
;EFSYKNDDLGDPFINDYYALALGLATKEEIDLIAKYTFMVNDFMVDFFKKLNIDLIDFKIEFGKTPDGRIILADEISPDTCRF
;
A
#
# COMPACT_ATOMS: atom_id res chain seq x y z
N GLU A 1 -4.11 5.03 3.32
CA GLU A 1 -5.28 5.30 2.45
C GLU A 1 -5.31 4.29 1.32
N PHE A 2 -6.43 4.16 0.61
CA PHE A 2 -6.54 3.30 -0.57
C PHE A 2 -6.88 4.13 -1.80
N SER A 3 -6.26 3.79 -2.92
CA SER A 3 -6.59 4.31 -4.25
C SER A 3 -6.96 3.15 -5.15
N TYR A 4 -7.98 3.34 -6.00
CA TYR A 4 -8.30 2.34 -7.00
C TYR A 4 -7.38 2.51 -8.20
N LYS A 5 -6.37 1.64 -8.34
CA LYS A 5 -5.41 1.69 -9.45
C LYS A 5 -6.11 1.48 -10.79
N ASN A 6 -6.42 2.59 -11.46
CA ASN A 6 -7.12 2.65 -12.73
C ASN A 6 -6.83 4.00 -13.39
N ASP A 7 -5.93 3.99 -14.37
CA ASP A 7 -5.45 5.19 -15.04
C ASP A 7 -6.56 5.97 -15.76
N ASP A 8 -7.56 5.27 -16.33
CA ASP A 8 -8.69 5.90 -17.03
C ASP A 8 -9.57 6.72 -16.07
N LEU A 9 -9.58 6.36 -14.79
CA LEU A 9 -10.31 7.04 -13.72
C LEU A 9 -9.43 8.01 -12.93
N GLY A 10 -8.12 8.07 -13.23
CA GLY A 10 -7.16 8.92 -12.53
C GLY A 10 -6.89 8.47 -11.09
N ASP A 11 -6.85 7.16 -10.84
CA ASP A 11 -6.55 6.55 -9.54
C ASP A 11 -7.34 7.13 -8.36
N PRO A 12 -8.69 7.10 -8.41
CA PRO A 12 -9.50 7.78 -7.41
C PRO A 12 -9.28 7.18 -6.01
N PHE A 13 -9.28 8.06 -5.01
CA PHE A 13 -9.34 7.65 -3.61
C PHE A 13 -10.57 6.79 -3.35
N ILE A 14 -10.40 5.70 -2.61
CA ILE A 14 -11.47 4.82 -2.18
C ILE A 14 -11.35 4.47 -0.70
N ASN A 15 -12.46 4.01 -0.12
CA ASN A 15 -12.50 3.37 1.18
C ASN A 15 -12.80 1.87 1.03
N ASP A 16 -12.78 1.14 2.14
CA ASP A 16 -13.04 -0.30 2.18
C ASP A 16 -14.39 -0.70 1.58
N TYR A 17 -15.44 0.13 1.73
CA TYR A 17 -16.77 -0.19 1.17
C TYR A 17 -16.74 -0.23 -0.35
N TYR A 18 -16.03 0.71 -0.99
CA TYR A 18 -15.84 0.68 -2.44
C TYR A 18 -14.99 -0.51 -2.86
N ALA A 19 -13.90 -0.81 -2.13
CA ALA A 19 -13.05 -1.97 -2.44
C ALA A 19 -13.82 -3.29 -2.39
N LEU A 20 -14.69 -3.46 -1.38
CA LEU A 20 -15.57 -4.63 -1.23
C LEU A 20 -16.65 -4.68 -2.32
N ALA A 21 -17.33 -3.55 -2.58
CA ALA A 21 -18.42 -3.49 -3.56
C ALA A 21 -17.94 -3.73 -5.00
N LEU A 22 -16.72 -3.29 -5.32
CA LEU A 22 -16.06 -3.53 -6.60
C LEU A 22 -15.43 -4.93 -6.70
N GLY A 23 -15.42 -5.71 -5.60
CA GLY A 23 -14.83 -7.05 -5.58
C GLY A 23 -13.31 -7.06 -5.71
N LEU A 24 -12.62 -5.98 -5.31
CA LEU A 24 -11.17 -5.84 -5.46
C LEU A 24 -10.40 -6.70 -4.45
N ALA A 25 -10.95 -6.89 -3.25
CA ALA A 25 -10.37 -7.67 -2.17
C ALA A 25 -11.47 -8.11 -1.17
N THR A 26 -11.22 -9.16 -0.39
CA THR A 26 -12.09 -9.50 0.76
C THR A 26 -11.79 -8.61 1.97
N LYS A 27 -12.64 -8.63 2.99
CA LYS A 27 -12.41 -7.84 4.21
C LYS A 27 -11.14 -8.30 4.94
N GLU A 28 -10.91 -9.61 4.98
CA GLU A 28 -9.71 -10.20 5.57
C GLU A 28 -8.43 -9.77 4.84
N GLU A 29 -8.50 -9.67 3.50
CA GLU A 29 -7.39 -9.20 2.68
C GLU A 29 -7.12 -7.71 2.89
N ILE A 30 -8.17 -6.88 2.96
CA ILE A 30 -8.05 -5.44 3.26
C ILE A 30 -7.40 -5.23 4.64
N ASP A 31 -7.85 -5.96 5.66
CA ASP A 31 -7.31 -5.85 7.02
C ASP A 31 -5.85 -6.33 7.08
N LEU A 32 -5.50 -7.37 6.32
CA LEU A 32 -4.12 -7.86 6.21
C LEU A 32 -3.21 -6.85 5.50
N ILE A 33 -3.69 -6.25 4.40
CA ILE A 33 -2.97 -5.20 3.66
C ILE A 33 -2.72 -4.00 4.59
N ALA A 34 -3.75 -3.54 5.31
CA ALA A 34 -3.59 -2.44 6.27
C ALA A 34 -2.54 -2.76 7.34
N LYS A 35 -2.58 -3.98 7.91
CA LYS A 35 -1.58 -4.44 8.87
C LYS A 35 -0.16 -4.40 8.28
N TYR A 36 0.03 -4.92 7.07
CA TYR A 36 1.33 -4.90 6.40
C TYR A 36 1.79 -3.48 6.09
N THR A 37 0.91 -2.58 5.67
CA THR A 37 1.24 -1.16 5.44
C THR A 37 1.78 -0.50 6.69
N PHE A 38 1.18 -0.72 7.87
CA PHE A 38 1.71 -0.18 9.13
C PHE A 38 3.07 -0.80 9.51
N MET A 39 3.25 -2.10 9.30
CA MET A 39 4.55 -2.75 9.54
C MET A 39 5.65 -2.20 8.62
N VAL A 40 5.33 -1.95 7.34
CA VAL A 40 6.25 -1.35 6.37
C VAL A 40 6.57 0.09 6.78
N ASN A 41 5.57 0.87 7.19
CA ASN A 41 5.77 2.23 7.72
C ASN A 41 6.77 2.25 8.87
N ASP A 42 6.55 1.42 9.89
CA ASP A 42 7.39 1.40 11.09
C ASP A 42 8.84 1.08 10.72
N PHE A 43 9.05 0.08 9.86
CA PHE A 43 10.39 -0.26 9.37
C PHE A 43 11.03 0.88 8.57
N MET A 44 10.30 1.47 7.61
CA MET A 44 10.85 2.48 6.71
C MET A 44 11.17 3.79 7.44
N VAL A 45 10.27 4.26 8.30
CA VAL A 45 10.50 5.46 9.12
C VAL A 45 11.74 5.27 9.99
N ASP A 46 11.87 4.13 10.68
CA ASP A 46 13.05 3.84 11.50
C ASP A 46 14.34 3.70 10.68
N PHE A 47 14.25 3.18 9.45
CA PHE A 47 15.37 3.06 8.54
C PHE A 47 15.87 4.44 8.07
N PHE A 48 14.98 5.28 7.53
CA PHE A 48 15.35 6.60 6.99
C PHE A 48 15.78 7.58 8.08
N LYS A 49 15.19 7.49 9.28
CA LYS A 49 15.60 8.31 10.43
C LYS A 49 17.06 8.10 10.82
N LYS A 50 17.60 6.89 10.68
CA LYS A 50 19.04 6.59 10.93
C LYS A 50 19.96 7.27 9.92
N LEU A 51 19.42 7.70 8.79
CA LEU A 51 20.12 8.41 7.72
C LEU A 51 19.88 9.94 7.78
N ASN A 52 19.21 10.44 8.83
CA ASN A 52 18.74 11.83 8.96
C ASN A 52 17.83 12.28 7.80
N ILE A 53 16.95 11.38 7.35
CA ILE A 53 15.93 11.65 6.33
C ILE A 53 14.56 11.47 6.97
N ASP A 54 13.67 12.44 6.79
CA ASP A 54 12.29 12.37 7.24
C ASP A 54 11.41 11.76 6.14
N LEU A 55 10.94 10.52 6.31
CA LEU A 55 9.97 9.93 5.39
C LEU A 55 8.59 10.56 5.63
N ILE A 56 8.10 11.36 4.69
CA ILE A 56 6.84 12.11 4.80
C ILE A 56 5.65 11.22 4.45
N ASP A 57 5.68 10.56 3.30
CA ASP A 57 4.72 9.54 2.89
C ASP A 57 5.31 8.61 1.82
N PHE A 58 4.61 7.52 1.53
CA PHE A 58 4.96 6.57 0.49
C PHE A 58 3.72 5.84 -0.04
N LYS A 59 3.82 5.31 -1.26
CA LYS A 59 2.80 4.46 -1.89
C LYS A 59 3.36 3.05 -2.08
N ILE A 60 2.54 2.03 -1.79
CA ILE A 60 2.87 0.63 -1.99
C ILE A 60 1.75 -0.15 -2.64
N GLU A 61 2.12 -1.22 -3.34
CA GLU A 61 1.19 -2.10 -4.03
C GLU A 61 1.34 -3.53 -3.51
N PHE A 62 0.21 -4.23 -3.44
CA PHE A 62 0.16 -5.63 -2.99
C PHE A 62 -0.31 -6.51 -4.13
N GLY A 63 0.35 -7.66 -4.26
CA GLY A 63 -0.04 -8.73 -5.18
C GLY A 63 -0.56 -9.94 -4.43
N LYS A 64 -1.23 -10.83 -5.15
CA LYS A 64 -1.65 -12.15 -4.67
C LYS A 64 -0.90 -13.22 -5.44
N THR A 65 -0.23 -14.12 -4.73
CA THR A 65 0.45 -15.27 -5.33
C THR A 65 -0.57 -16.29 -5.87
N PRO A 66 -0.15 -17.27 -6.70
CA PRO A 66 -1.05 -18.32 -7.18
C PRO A 66 -1.71 -19.16 -6.07
N ASP A 67 -1.07 -19.29 -4.90
CA ASP A 67 -1.63 -19.95 -3.71
C ASP A 67 -2.51 -19.03 -2.84
N GLY A 68 -2.79 -17.80 -3.29
CA GLY A 68 -3.70 -16.87 -2.61
C GLY A 68 -3.05 -16.00 -1.53
N ARG A 69 -1.72 -16.03 -1.39
CA ARG A 69 -1.01 -15.24 -0.37
C ARG A 69 -0.85 -13.80 -0.81
N ILE A 70 -1.21 -12.86 0.07
CA ILE A 70 -0.92 -11.44 -0.12
C ILE A 70 0.56 -11.17 0.15
N ILE A 71 1.22 -10.49 -0.79
CA ILE A 71 2.62 -10.08 -0.70
C ILE A 71 2.77 -8.61 -1.09
N LEU A 72 3.71 -7.91 -0.44
CA LEU A 72 4.17 -6.60 -0.91
C LEU A 72 4.88 -6.80 -2.26
N ALA A 73 4.60 -5.92 -3.22
CA ALA A 73 5.13 -5.98 -4.57
C ALA A 73 5.50 -4.57 -5.09
N ASP A 74 5.67 -4.49 -6.41
CA ASP A 74 6.07 -3.27 -7.12
C ASP A 74 7.42 -2.71 -6.62
N GLU A 75 7.57 -1.39 -6.49
CA GLU A 75 8.83 -0.75 -6.10
C GLU A 75 8.71 0.22 -4.91
N ILE A 76 9.81 0.31 -4.17
CA ILE A 76 10.05 1.37 -3.18
C ILE A 76 11.21 2.21 -3.69
N SER A 77 10.91 3.41 -4.17
CA SER A 77 11.88 4.32 -4.79
C SER A 77 11.56 5.77 -4.41
N PRO A 78 12.44 6.74 -4.71
CA PRO A 78 12.09 8.15 -4.60
C PRO A 78 10.92 8.60 -5.47
N ASP A 79 10.49 7.81 -6.45
CA ASP A 79 9.28 8.11 -7.24
C ASP A 79 8.01 7.71 -6.50
N THR A 80 8.10 6.75 -5.57
CA THR A 80 6.97 6.28 -4.74
C THR A 80 7.02 6.78 -3.30
N CYS A 81 8.04 7.55 -2.92
CA CYS A 81 8.24 8.08 -1.57
C CYS A 81 8.47 9.60 -1.60
N ARG A 82 8.00 10.30 -0.57
CA ARG A 82 8.39 11.69 -0.30
C ARG A 82 9.27 11.74 0.95
N PHE A 83 10.41 12.40 0.81
CA PHE A 83 11.42 12.61 1.86
C PHE A 83 11.54 14.09 2.23
#